data_AF-A0A1W9QYD8-F1
#
_entry.id   AF-A0A1W9QYD8-F1
#
_cell.length_a   1.000
_cell.length_b   1.000
_cell.length_c   1.000
_cell.angle_alpha   90.00
_cell.angle_beta   90.00
_cell.angle_gamma   90.00
#
_symmetry.space_group_name_H-M   'P 1'
#
loop_
_entity.id
_entity.type
_entity.pdbx_description
1 polymer ?
#
loop_
_entity_poly.entity_id
_entity_poly.type
_entity_poly.pdbx_seq_one_letter_code
_entity_poly.pdbx_strand_id
1 'polypeptide(L)'
;KQLKVSRTYISQVINEKFNMNFNAFINEYRVKEARRMLTNDPNRNLTIESIAQAVGFGSKSSFNFAFKKYTGITPSFYIKSL
;
A
#
# COMPACT_ATOMS: atom_id res chain seq x y z
N LYS A 1 -6.27 -17.33 9.14
CA LYS A 1 -5.23 -17.94 10.01
C LYS A 1 -4.27 -16.85 10.46
N GLN A 2 -4.00 -16.72 11.75
CA GLN A 2 -2.93 -15.85 12.29
C GLN A 2 -1.67 -16.69 12.53
N LEU A 3 -0.49 -16.13 12.29
CA LEU A 3 0.78 -16.80 12.56
C LEU A 3 1.01 -16.84 14.08
N LYS A 4 1.38 -18.00 14.65
CA LYS A 4 1.67 -18.18 16.08
C LYS A 4 3.08 -17.67 16.45
N VAL A 5 3.39 -16.43 16.08
CA VAL A 5 4.69 -15.79 16.31
C VAL A 5 4.51 -14.37 16.80
N SER A 6 5.46 -13.86 17.59
CA SER A 6 5.34 -12.53 18.18
C SER A 6 5.54 -11.43 17.12
N ARG A 7 4.91 -10.27 17.35
CA ARG A 7 5.09 -9.07 16.50
C ARG A 7 6.55 -8.62 16.43
N THR A 8 7.27 -8.74 17.55
CA THR A 8 8.69 -8.41 17.66
C THR A 8 9.51 -9.32 16.76
N TYR A 9 9.27 -10.63 16.81
CA TYR A 9 9.98 -11.60 15.97
C TYR A 9 9.74 -11.33 14.49
N ILE A 10 8.50 -11.07 14.08
CA ILE A 10 8.19 -10.71 12.69
C ILE A 10 8.90 -9.42 12.27
N SER A 11 8.88 -8.39 13.12
CA SER A 11 9.54 -7.12 12.83
C SER A 11 11.06 -7.29 12.70
N GLN A 12 11.66 -8.11 13.56
CA GLN A 12 13.08 -8.45 13.51
C GLN A 12 13.44 -9.16 12.21
N VAL A 13 12.73 -10.24 11.86
CA VAL A 13 12.99 -10.99 10.62
C VAL A 13 12.83 -10.11 9.39
N ILE A 14 11.80 -9.24 9.35
CA ILE A 14 11.62 -8.32 8.22
C ILE A 14 12.78 -7.34 8.13
N ASN A 15 13.21 -6.80 9.27
CA ASN A 15 14.34 -5.89 9.28
C ASN A 15 15.64 -6.57 8.82
N GLU A 16 15.93 -7.76 9.33
CA GLU A 16 17.14 -8.52 8.97
C GLU A 16 17.15 -8.96 7.50
N LYS A 17 16.00 -9.35 6.93
CA LYS A 17 15.93 -9.90 5.57
C LYS A 17 15.67 -8.85 4.48
N PHE A 18 14.94 -7.80 4.80
CA PHE A 18 14.49 -6.80 3.83
C PHE A 18 15.01 -5.39 4.13
N ASN A 19 15.76 -5.20 5.22
CA ASN A 19 16.30 -3.91 5.67
C ASN A 19 15.22 -2.82 5.77
N MET A 20 14.02 -3.20 6.21
CA MET A 20 12.87 -2.30 6.35
C MET A 20 12.08 -2.62 7.61
N ASN A 21 11.27 -1.68 8.09
CA ASN A 21 10.36 -1.96 9.20
C ASN A 21 9.06 -2.63 8.69
N PHE A 22 8.31 -3.26 9.60
CA PHE A 22 7.05 -3.95 9.28
C PHE A 22 6.06 -3.07 8.50
N ASN A 23 5.90 -1.80 8.89
CA ASN A 23 4.98 -0.89 8.23
C ASN A 23 5.39 -0.60 6.79
N ALA A 24 6.68 -0.40 6.54
CA ALA A 24 7.22 -0.19 5.20
C ALA A 24 7.02 -1.44 4.33
N PHE A 25 7.26 -2.62 4.90
CA PHE A 25 7.01 -3.88 4.21
C PHE A 25 5.54 -3.99 3.81
N ILE A 26 4.60 -3.86 4.74
CA ILE A 26 3.17 -3.97 4.45
C ILE A 26 2.70 -2.90 3.46
N ASN A 27 3.14 -1.65 3.61
CA ASN A 27 2.70 -0.56 2.74
C ASN A 27 3.14 -0.76 1.29
N GLU A 28 4.28 -1.40 1.03
CA GLU A 28 4.68 -1.75 -0.33
C GLU A 28 3.66 -2.68 -1.00
N TYR A 29 3.24 -3.76 -0.31
CA TYR A 29 2.22 -4.67 -0.82
C TYR A 29 0.86 -4.00 -0.98
N ARG A 30 0.46 -3.16 -0.03
CA ARG A 30 -0.80 -2.39 -0.13
C ARG A 30 -0.80 -1.47 -1.35
N VAL A 31 0.30 -0.81 -1.64
CA VAL A 31 0.44 0.06 -2.82
C VAL A 31 0.44 -0.75 -4.11
N LYS A 32 1.09 -1.93 -4.14
CA LYS A 32 1.01 -2.85 -5.29
C LYS A 32 -0.43 -3.26 -5.59
N GLU A 33 -1.20 -3.60 -4.56
CA GLU A 33 -2.61 -3.95 -4.72
C GLU A 33 -3.47 -2.75 -5.15
N ALA A 34 -3.22 -1.56 -4.60
CA ALA A 34 -3.91 -0.34 -5.04
C ALA A 34 -3.68 -0.06 -6.52
N ARG A 35 -2.46 -0.24 -7.04
CA ARG A 35 -2.17 -0.12 -8.47
C ARG A 35 -2.97 -1.13 -9.29
N ARG A 36 -3.06 -2.39 -8.84
CA ARG A 36 -3.85 -3.43 -9.50
C ARG A 36 -5.33 -3.05 -9.56
N MET A 37 -5.90 -2.57 -8.45
CA MET A 37 -7.29 -2.10 -8.40
C MET A 37 -7.54 -0.92 -9.35
N LEU A 38 -6.63 0.06 -9.37
CA LEU A 38 -6.72 1.23 -10.25
C LEU A 38 -6.66 0.86 -11.74
N THR A 39 -5.77 -0.07 -12.10
CA THR A 39 -5.65 -0.56 -13.49
C THR A 39 -6.87 -1.38 -13.91
N ASN A 40 -7.49 -2.13 -12.98
CA ASN A 40 -8.67 -2.95 -13.25
C ASN A 40 -10.01 -2.21 -13.14
N ASP A 41 -10.00 -0.90 -12.88
CA ASP A 41 -11.17 -0.03 -12.90
C ASP A 41 -11.11 0.97 -14.07
N PRO A 42 -11.30 0.50 -15.32
CA PRO A 42 -11.18 1.34 -16.51
C PRO A 42 -12.24 2.45 -16.56
N ASN A 43 -13.39 2.22 -15.92
CA ASN A 43 -14.49 3.18 -15.85
C ASN A 43 -14.31 4.22 -14.73
N ARG A 44 -13.23 4.11 -13.92
CA ARG A 44 -12.90 5.04 -12.82
C ARG A 44 -14.05 5.21 -11.81
N ASN A 45 -14.78 4.13 -11.54
CA ASN A 45 -15.90 4.14 -10.60
C ASN A 45 -15.44 4.21 -9.14
N LEU A 46 -14.19 3.81 -8.86
CA LEU A 46 -13.62 3.81 -7.53
C LEU A 46 -12.91 5.14 -7.24
N THR A 47 -13.22 5.72 -6.08
CA THR A 47 -12.52 6.91 -5.61
C THR A 47 -11.18 6.52 -4.98
N ILE A 48 -10.20 7.44 -5.01
CA ILE A 48 -8.91 7.27 -4.31
C ILE A 48 -9.12 6.95 -2.82
N GLU A 49 -10.13 7.57 -2.19
CA GLU A 49 -10.48 7.32 -0.78
C GLU A 49 -10.93 5.86 -0.58
N SER A 50 -11.82 5.37 -1.46
CA SER A 50 -12.33 3.99 -1.37
C SER A 50 -11.21 2.95 -1.56
N ILE A 51 -10.26 3.21 -2.47
CA ILE A 51 -9.12 2.31 -2.70
C ILE A 51 -8.16 2.35 -1.50
N ALA A 52 -7.88 3.54 -0.96
CA ALA A 52 -7.05 3.69 0.22
C ALA A 52 -7.60 2.87 1.40
N GLN A 53 -8.91 2.95 1.64
CA GLN A 53 -9.58 2.17 2.67
C GLN A 53 -9.55 0.66 2.35
N ALA A 54 -9.85 0.27 1.11
CA ALA A 54 -9.88 -1.13 0.70
C ALA A 54 -8.53 -1.84 0.88
N VAL A 55 -7.42 -1.15 0.62
CA VAL A 55 -6.06 -1.71 0.84
C VAL A 55 -5.56 -1.51 2.27
N GLY A 56 -6.39 -0.97 3.18
CA GLY A 56 -6.14 -0.94 4.62
C GLY A 56 -5.35 0.27 5.13
N PHE A 57 -5.40 1.41 4.45
CA PHE A 57 -4.94 2.68 5.02
C PHE A 57 -6.05 3.34 5.85
N GLY A 58 -5.66 3.86 7.03
CA GLY A 58 -6.59 4.59 7.91
C GLY A 58 -6.88 6.03 7.47
N SER A 59 -6.15 6.55 6.47
CA SER A 59 -6.43 7.87 5.89
C SER A 59 -5.91 7.97 4.46
N LYS A 60 -6.55 8.82 3.65
CA LYS A 60 -6.06 9.19 2.32
C LYS A 60 -4.69 9.86 2.34
N SER A 61 -4.38 10.65 3.36
CA SER A 61 -3.06 11.29 3.48
C SER A 61 -1.94 10.27 3.64
N SER A 62 -2.12 9.27 4.50
CA SER A 62 -1.16 8.17 4.67
C SER A 62 -1.03 7.33 3.41
N PHE A 63 -2.14 7.06 2.72
CA PHE A 63 -2.13 6.38 1.42
C PHE A 63 -1.34 7.17 0.37
N ASN A 64 -1.65 8.45 0.18
CA ASN A 64 -0.97 9.30 -0.81
C ASN A 64 0.54 9.35 -0.58
N PHE A 65 0.97 9.49 0.68
CA PHE A 65 2.38 9.47 1.05
C PHE A 65 3.04 8.13 0.68
N ALA A 66 2.45 7.01 1.09
CA ALA A 66 2.96 5.68 0.78
C ALA A 66 2.98 5.43 -0.72
N PHE A 67 1.88 5.72 -1.42
CA PHE A 67 1.77 5.50 -2.87
C PHE A 67 2.84 6.29 -3.62
N LYS A 68 3.03 7.58 -3.30
CA LYS A 68 4.10 8.37 -3.90
C LYS A 68 5.49 7.84 -3.55
N LYS A 69 5.71 7.41 -2.30
CA LYS A 69 6.98 6.82 -1.87
C LYS A 69 7.37 5.58 -2.69
N TYR A 70 6.41 4.68 -2.96
CA TYR A 70 6.68 3.41 -3.64
C TYR A 70 6.54 3.45 -5.17
N THR A 71 5.83 4.45 -5.73
CA THR A 71 5.61 4.57 -7.19
C THR A 71 6.28 5.78 -7.82
N GLY A 72 6.78 6.73 -7.02
CA GLY A 72 7.35 8.00 -7.47
C GLY A 72 6.32 9.09 -7.77
N ILE A 73 5.04 8.75 -7.94
CA ILE A 73 3.98 9.67 -8.37
C ILE A 73 2.74 9.59 -7.48
N THR A 74 1.89 10.62 -7.52
CA THR A 74 0.65 10.60 -6.73
C THR A 74 -0.38 9.65 -7.35
N PRO A 75 -1.32 9.10 -6.57
CA PRO A 75 -2.41 8.27 -7.11
C PRO A 75 -3.23 9.00 -8.19
N SER A 76 -3.49 10.29 -7.99
CA SER A 76 -4.21 11.13 -8.96
C SER A 76 -3.46 11.29 -10.28
N PHE A 77 -2.13 11.40 -10.24
CA PHE A 77 -1.31 11.44 -11.44
C PHE A 77 -1.29 10.07 -12.12
N TYR A 78 -1.10 8.99 -11.35
CA TYR A 78 -1.13 7.62 -11.86
C TYR A 78 -2.42 7.32 -12.63
N ILE A 79 -3.58 7.70 -12.09
CA ILE A 79 -4.89 7.53 -12.76
C ILE A 79 -4.96 8.26 -14.10
N LYS A 80 -4.40 9.48 -14.19
CA LYS A 80 -4.39 10.26 -15.43
C LYS A 80 -3.47 9.66 -16.49
N SER A 81 -2.49 8.86 -16.09
CA SER A 81 -1.53 8.19 -16.97
C SER A 81 -1.95 6.76 -17.35
N LEU A 82 -3.07 6.26 -16.82
CA LEU A 82 -3.67 4.96 -17.16
C LEU A 82 -4.74 5.13 -18.23
#